data_AF-A0A3C2D2I3-F1
#
_entry.id   AF-A0A3C2D2I3-F1
#
_cell.length_a   1.000
_cell.length_b   1.000
_cell.length_c   1.000
_cell.angle_alpha   90.00
_cell.angle_beta   90.00
_cell.angle_gamma   90.00
#
_symmetry.space_group_name_H-M   'P 1'
#
loop_
_entity.id
_entity.type
_entity.pdbx_description
1 polymer ?
#
loop_
_entity_poly.entity_id
_entity_poly.type
_entity_poly.pdbx_seq_one_letter_code
_entity_poly.pdbx_strand_id
1 'polypeptide(L)'
;MIKESKLRPSLVIGGNDLYTTGQELEIISQRTSNRFFNSTFVVATKHLDVADNRIGFTVGISNGGVRKQNLNGVFGGISFAPAFLPTLRLMAEYDAEVVSTGADILLWKHLYVFGMAYDLKHFAGGLSYRFYLKNQAH
;
A
#
# COMPACT_ATOMS: atom_id res chain seq x y z
N MET A 1 0.62 29.91 0.67
CA MET A 1 1.53 29.42 -0.38
C MET A 1 1.22 27.95 -0.61
N ILE A 2 0.33 27.63 -1.57
CA ILE A 2 0.13 26.25 -2.04
C ILE A 2 0.67 26.23 -3.45
N LYS A 3 1.90 25.74 -3.60
CA LYS A 3 2.51 25.53 -4.90
C LYS A 3 3.23 24.19 -4.86
N GLU A 4 2.53 23.15 -5.28
CA GLU A 4 3.17 22.06 -5.99
C GLU A 4 2.19 21.42 -6.98
N SER A 5 2.38 21.76 -8.26
CA SER A 5 1.95 20.91 -9.36
C SER A 5 3.09 19.96 -9.67
N LYS A 6 2.96 18.70 -9.25
CA LYS A 6 3.64 17.56 -9.86
C LYS A 6 2.81 16.29 -9.68
N LEU A 7 1.72 16.25 -10.43
CA LEU A 7 0.69 15.22 -10.47
C LEU A 7 1.19 13.92 -11.12
N ARG A 8 2.23 13.28 -10.59
CA ARG A 8 2.69 11.96 -11.06
C ARG A 8 2.48 10.93 -9.97
N PRO A 9 1.28 10.33 -9.86
CA PRO A 9 1.13 9.15 -9.03
C PRO A 9 2.04 8.05 -9.58
N SER A 10 2.63 7.23 -8.70
CA SER A 10 3.22 5.97 -9.12
C SER A 10 2.09 5.00 -9.43
N LEU A 11 2.03 4.52 -10.67
CA LEU A 11 1.05 3.53 -11.11
C LEU A 11 1.75 2.19 -11.29
N VAL A 12 1.21 1.16 -10.64
CA VAL A 12 1.64 -0.22 -10.78
C VAL A 12 0.48 -1.02 -11.34
N ILE A 13 0.75 -1.79 -12.39
CA ILE A 13 -0.21 -2.71 -13.00
C ILE A 13 0.46 -4.08 -12.98
N GLY A 14 -0.19 -5.06 -12.40
CA GLY A 14 0.33 -6.43 -12.29
C GLY A 14 -0.78 -7.44 -12.54
N GLY A 15 -0.44 -8.56 -13.15
CA GLY A 15 -1.37 -9.65 -13.39
C GLY A 15 -0.66 -11.00 -13.42
N ASN A 16 -1.32 -12.05 -12.94
CA ASN A 16 -0.90 -13.44 -13.13
C ASN A 16 -1.72 -14.08 -14.25
N ASP A 17 -1.07 -14.90 -15.09
CA ASP A 17 -1.68 -15.55 -16.28
C ASP A 17 -2.36 -14.56 -17.24
N LEU A 18 -1.67 -13.47 -17.61
CA LEU A 18 -2.14 -12.48 -18.60
C LEU A 18 -2.24 -13.03 -20.04
N TYR A 19 -1.65 -14.20 -20.29
CA TYR A 19 -1.65 -14.88 -21.59
C TYR A 19 -1.78 -16.39 -21.37
N THR A 20 -2.95 -16.95 -21.66
CA THR A 20 -3.10 -18.40 -21.90
C THR A 20 -2.93 -18.67 -23.40
N THR A 21 -2.31 -19.81 -23.75
CA THR A 21 -2.01 -20.17 -25.13
C THR A 21 -3.29 -20.33 -25.95
N GLY A 22 -3.58 -19.35 -26.80
CA GLY A 22 -4.67 -19.40 -27.78
C GLY A 22 -5.64 -18.23 -27.67
N GLN A 23 -5.38 -17.21 -28.49
CA GLN A 23 -6.26 -16.09 -28.84
C GLN A 23 -6.56 -15.01 -27.77
N GLU A 24 -6.10 -13.81 -28.12
CA GLU A 24 -6.63 -12.49 -27.76
C GLU A 24 -6.22 -11.89 -26.41
N LEU A 25 -6.01 -10.57 -26.43
CA LEU A 25 -5.64 -9.74 -25.28
C LEU A 25 -6.82 -9.69 -24.30
N GLU A 26 -6.70 -10.46 -23.22
CA GLU A 26 -7.75 -10.76 -22.22
C GLU A 26 -8.28 -9.54 -21.43
N ILE A 27 -7.72 -8.34 -21.65
CA ILE A 27 -8.22 -7.08 -21.07
C ILE A 27 -9.56 -6.65 -21.70
N ILE A 28 -9.87 -7.12 -22.92
CA ILE A 28 -11.04 -6.66 -23.71
C ILE A 28 -12.12 -7.75 -23.88
N SER A 29 -11.77 -9.04 -23.79
CA SER A 29 -12.68 -10.12 -24.17
C SER A 29 -13.42 -10.72 -22.98
N GLN A 30 -14.71 -10.37 -22.84
CA GLN A 30 -15.69 -10.99 -21.92
C GLN A 30 -16.07 -12.43 -22.34
N ARG A 31 -15.09 -13.32 -22.56
CA ARG A 31 -15.39 -14.73 -22.86
C ARG A 31 -15.28 -15.63 -21.64
N THR A 32 -16.38 -16.33 -21.43
CA THR A 32 -16.68 -17.31 -20.38
C THR A 32 -15.87 -18.59 -20.58
N SER A 33 -14.58 -18.64 -20.22
CA SER A 33 -13.87 -19.93 -20.10
C SER A 33 -12.63 -19.87 -19.20
N ASN A 34 -12.57 -20.80 -18.25
CA ASN A 34 -11.42 -21.22 -17.42
C ASN A 34 -10.57 -20.18 -16.65
N ARG A 35 -11.23 -19.33 -15.86
CA ARG A 35 -10.59 -18.38 -14.91
C ARG A 35 -10.12 -19.05 -13.60
N PHE A 36 -9.11 -19.93 -13.66
CA PHE A 36 -8.62 -20.61 -12.44
C PHE A 36 -7.64 -19.77 -11.61
N PHE A 37 -6.80 -18.90 -12.21
CA PHE A 37 -5.78 -18.11 -11.48
C PHE A 37 -5.51 -16.69 -12.03
N ASN A 38 -6.36 -16.14 -12.90
CA ASN A 38 -6.16 -14.77 -13.39
C ASN A 38 -6.50 -13.76 -12.29
N SER A 39 -5.49 -13.03 -11.80
CA SER A 39 -5.66 -11.91 -10.88
C SER A 39 -4.98 -10.69 -11.47
N THR A 40 -5.73 -9.68 -11.89
CA THR A 40 -5.19 -8.41 -12.36
C THR A 40 -5.44 -7.34 -11.31
N PHE A 41 -4.42 -6.54 -10.98
CA PHE A 41 -4.53 -5.43 -10.06
C PHE A 41 -3.86 -4.17 -10.61
N VAL A 42 -4.46 -3.03 -10.28
CA VAL A 42 -3.97 -1.70 -10.61
C VAL A 42 -3.88 -0.92 -9.31
N VAL A 43 -2.71 -0.37 -8.99
CA VAL A 43 -2.48 0.42 -7.78
C VAL A 43 -1.87 1.75 -8.17
N ALA A 44 -2.50 2.83 -7.74
CA ALA A 44 -1.98 4.19 -7.82
C ALA A 44 -1.59 4.66 -6.42
N THR A 45 -0.40 5.22 -6.26
CA THR A 45 0.07 5.80 -5.00
C THR A 45 0.57 7.22 -5.24
N LYS A 46 0.29 8.13 -4.32
CA LYS A 46 0.73 9.53 -4.38
C LYS A 46 1.11 10.01 -3.00
N HIS A 47 2.27 10.66 -2.89
CA HIS A 47 2.67 11.37 -1.69
C HIS A 47 2.67 12.87 -1.97
N LEU A 48 2.18 13.64 -1.01
CA LEU A 48 2.05 15.09 -1.06
C LEU A 48 2.66 15.65 0.21
N ASP A 49 3.60 16.59 0.07
CA ASP A 49 4.09 17.36 1.19
C ASP A 49 3.25 18.65 1.29
N VAL A 50 2.43 18.78 2.34
CA VAL A 50 1.51 19.89 2.58
C VAL A 50 1.91 20.59 3.89
N ALA A 51 2.40 21.83 3.77
CA ALA A 51 2.86 22.63 4.91
C ALA A 51 3.85 21.84 5.80
N ASP A 52 4.87 21.26 5.18
CA ASP A 52 5.90 20.38 5.77
C ASP A 52 5.39 19.03 6.33
N ASN A 53 4.09 18.76 6.30
CA ASN A 53 3.52 17.46 6.65
C ASN A 53 3.47 16.57 5.42
N ARG A 54 3.83 15.30 5.56
CA ARG A 54 3.78 14.33 4.46
C ARG A 54 2.49 13.54 4.52
N ILE A 55 1.72 13.57 3.45
CA ILE A 55 0.48 12.82 3.29
C ILE A 55 0.62 11.85 2.12
N GLY A 56 0.54 10.55 2.37
CA GLY A 56 0.50 9.50 1.35
C GLY A 56 -0.92 9.03 1.11
N PHE A 57 -1.27 8.76 -0.14
CA PHE A 57 -2.54 8.17 -0.56
C PHE A 57 -2.23 6.99 -1.48
N THR A 58 -2.90 5.88 -1.25
CA THR A 58 -2.83 4.68 -2.07
C THR A 58 -4.24 4.28 -2.43
N VAL A 59 -4.49 3.92 -3.68
CA VAL A 59 -5.76 3.35 -4.12
C VAL A 59 -5.46 2.23 -5.10
N GLY A 60 -6.13 1.11 -4.92
CA GLY A 60 -5.95 -0.07 -5.73
C GLY A 60 -7.29 -0.71 -6.07
N ILE A 61 -7.34 -1.33 -7.23
CA ILE A 61 -8.44 -2.19 -7.65
C ILE A 61 -7.86 -3.53 -8.06
N SER A 62 -8.48 -4.62 -7.62
CA SER A 62 -8.12 -5.97 -8.06
C SER A 62 -9.36 -6.73 -8.51
N ASN A 63 -9.19 -7.49 -9.58
CA ASN A 63 -10.18 -8.45 -10.07
C ASN A 63 -9.55 -9.84 -9.97
N GLY A 64 -9.95 -10.58 -8.94
CA GLY A 64 -9.57 -11.96 -8.69
C GLY A 64 -10.49 -12.94 -9.43
N GLY A 65 -9.87 -13.90 -10.12
CA GLY A 65 -10.55 -15.03 -10.76
C GLY A 65 -11.42 -15.87 -9.83
N VAL A 66 -12.15 -16.82 -10.43
CA VAL A 66 -13.42 -17.42 -9.94
C VAL A 66 -13.31 -18.22 -8.62
N ARG A 67 -12.13 -18.36 -7.97
CA ARG A 67 -11.97 -19.18 -6.75
C ARG A 67 -11.16 -18.59 -5.58
N LYS A 68 -11.13 -17.27 -5.34
CA LYS A 68 -10.79 -16.77 -3.98
C LYS A 68 -11.62 -15.55 -3.56
N GLN A 69 -12.41 -15.76 -2.51
CA GLN A 69 -13.48 -14.90 -2.00
C GLN A 69 -13.08 -13.50 -1.46
N ASN A 70 -11.81 -13.07 -1.46
CA ASN A 70 -11.40 -11.93 -0.62
C ASN A 70 -10.59 -10.82 -1.33
N LEU A 71 -10.44 -10.84 -2.66
CA LEU A 71 -9.64 -9.82 -3.39
C LEU A 71 -10.37 -9.22 -4.60
N ASN A 72 -11.71 -9.23 -4.57
CA ASN A 72 -12.55 -8.52 -5.54
C ASN A 72 -13.04 -7.23 -4.91
N GLY A 73 -12.35 -6.12 -5.17
CA GLY A 73 -12.75 -4.85 -4.59
C GLY A 73 -11.78 -3.71 -4.81
N VAL A 74 -12.22 -2.53 -4.36
CA VAL A 74 -11.39 -1.35 -4.22
C VAL A 74 -10.75 -1.43 -2.84
N PHE A 75 -9.43 -1.36 -2.80
CA PHE A 75 -8.67 -1.16 -1.58
C PHE A 75 -7.94 0.17 -1.66
N GLY A 76 -7.52 0.70 -0.53
CA GLY A 76 -6.81 1.96 -0.51
C GLY A 76 -6.30 2.29 0.87
N GLY A 77 -5.47 3.31 0.97
CA GLY A 77 -4.94 3.75 2.24
C GLY A 77 -4.52 5.19 2.21
N ILE A 78 -4.47 5.78 3.39
CA ILE A 78 -3.90 7.09 3.64
C ILE A 78 -2.81 6.94 4.69
N SER A 79 -1.74 7.71 4.56
CA SER A 79 -0.74 7.86 5.59
C SER A 79 -0.44 9.32 5.83
N PHE A 80 -0.13 9.66 7.07
CA PHE A 80 0.14 11.02 7.51
C PHE A 80 1.37 11.03 8.42
N ALA A 81 2.36 11.84 8.09
CA ALA A 81 3.51 12.10 8.93
C ALA A 81 3.61 13.61 9.19
N PRO A 82 3.51 14.06 10.45
CA PRO A 82 3.55 15.47 10.76
C PRO A 82 4.96 16.06 10.60
N ALA A 83 5.03 17.34 10.23
CA ALA A 83 6.28 18.08 10.05
C ALA A 83 7.15 18.12 11.31
N PHE A 84 6.52 18.27 12.48
CA PHE A 84 7.19 18.39 13.77
C PHE A 84 7.76 17.06 14.27
N LEU A 85 7.27 15.92 13.75
CA LEU A 85 7.71 14.59 14.12
C LEU A 85 7.68 13.68 12.89
N PRO A 86 8.59 13.89 11.92
CA PRO A 86 8.60 13.14 10.65
C PRO A 86 8.95 11.66 10.84
N THR A 87 9.40 11.28 12.03
CA THR A 87 9.62 9.89 12.43
C THR A 87 8.34 9.17 12.85
N LEU A 88 7.24 9.88 13.09
CA LEU A 88 5.91 9.32 13.35
C LEU A 88 5.14 9.25 12.04
N ARG A 89 4.60 8.09 11.72
CA ARG A 89 3.68 7.90 10.60
C ARG A 89 2.39 7.26 11.09
N LEU A 90 1.27 7.91 10.80
CA LEU A 90 -0.06 7.33 10.95
C LEU A 90 -0.49 6.73 9.62
N MET A 91 -1.18 5.60 9.64
CA MET A 91 -1.63 4.89 8.45
C MET A 91 -3.05 4.38 8.68
N ALA A 92 -3.89 4.44 7.66
CA ALA A 92 -5.21 3.83 7.66
C ALA A 92 -5.43 3.23 6.28
N GLU A 93 -5.72 1.94 6.24
CA GLU A 93 -5.91 1.15 5.03
C GLU A 93 -7.30 0.52 5.06
N TYR A 94 -7.96 0.52 3.92
CA TYR A 94 -9.24 -0.12 3.69
C TYR A 94 -9.02 -1.25 2.70
N ASP A 95 -9.28 -2.48 3.14
CA ASP A 95 -9.02 -3.71 2.38
C ASP A 95 -10.32 -4.34 1.90
N ALA A 96 -11.14 -3.57 1.16
CA ALA A 96 -12.44 -3.90 0.56
C ALA A 96 -13.56 -4.41 1.51
N GLU A 97 -13.21 -4.93 2.67
CA GLU A 97 -14.05 -5.60 3.67
C GLU A 97 -13.90 -4.92 5.04
N VAL A 98 -12.66 -4.57 5.44
CA VAL A 98 -12.39 -3.96 6.74
C VAL A 98 -11.44 -2.78 6.65
N VAL A 99 -11.48 -1.92 7.67
CA VAL A 99 -10.51 -0.84 7.87
C VAL A 99 -9.45 -1.30 8.86
N SER A 100 -8.19 -1.22 8.45
CA SER A 100 -7.02 -1.37 9.31
C SER A 100 -6.41 -0.01 9.59
N THR A 101 -6.08 0.29 10.83
CA THR A 101 -5.40 1.54 11.21
C THR A 101 -4.12 1.24 11.94
N GLY A 102 -3.06 1.99 11.71
CA GLY A 102 -1.79 1.80 12.38
C GLY A 102 -1.00 3.08 12.55
N ALA A 103 0.05 2.98 13.35
CA ALA A 103 1.01 4.02 13.56
C ALA A 103 2.39 3.40 13.73
N ASP A 104 3.41 4.05 13.20
CA ASP A 104 4.79 3.74 13.51
C ASP A 104 5.55 4.98 13.99
N ILE A 105 6.57 4.76 14.80
CA ILE A 105 7.46 5.81 15.26
C ILE A 105 8.89 5.31 15.36
N LEU A 106 9.83 6.11 14.85
CA LEU A 106 11.26 5.89 15.04
C LEU A 106 11.81 6.79 16.17
N LEU A 107 12.10 6.18 17.31
CA LEU A 107 12.68 6.82 18.49
C LEU A 107 14.22 6.77 18.43
N TRP A 108 14.86 7.90 18.75
CA TRP A 108 16.32 8.06 18.77
C TRP A 108 17.07 7.63 17.50
N LYS A 109 16.39 7.44 16.37
CA LYS A 109 16.92 6.82 15.13
C LYS A 109 17.35 5.35 15.27
N HIS A 110 17.03 4.69 16.38
CA HIS A 110 17.45 3.31 16.66
C HIS A 110 16.27 2.40 16.98
N LEU A 111 15.27 2.88 17.72
CA LEU A 111 14.14 2.08 18.15
C LEU A 111 12.92 2.38 17.28
N TYR A 112 12.56 1.44 16.41
CA TYR A 112 11.34 1.49 15.63
C TYR A 112 10.23 0.79 16.39
N VAL A 113 9.12 1.48 16.63
CA VAL A 113 7.93 0.92 17.27
C VAL A 113 6.78 1.08 16.30
N PHE A 114 5.99 0.03 16.12
CA PHE A 114 4.80 0.09 15.29
C PHE A 114 3.63 -0.60 15.98
N GLY A 115 2.42 -0.14 15.69
CA GLY A 115 1.17 -0.71 16.13
C GLY A 115 0.16 -0.62 15.01
N MET A 116 -0.65 -1.65 14.84
CA MET A 116 -1.73 -1.75 13.87
C MET A 116 -2.95 -2.39 14.54
N ALA A 117 -4.12 -1.97 14.12
CA ALA A 117 -5.41 -2.46 14.56
C ALA A 117 -6.19 -2.84 13.31
N TYR A 118 -6.40 -4.14 13.11
CA TYR A 118 -7.22 -4.69 12.04
C TYR A 118 -8.68 -4.74 12.49
N ASP A 119 -9.58 -4.16 11.70
CA ASP A 119 -11.02 -4.01 12.00
C ASP A 119 -11.30 -3.35 13.36
N LEU A 120 -10.34 -2.57 13.89
CA LEU A 120 -10.34 -2.02 15.26
C LEU A 120 -10.52 -3.07 16.38
N LYS A 121 -10.46 -4.37 16.06
CA LYS A 121 -10.66 -5.50 16.99
C LYS A 121 -9.37 -6.25 17.26
N HIS A 122 -8.54 -6.41 16.23
CA HIS A 122 -7.31 -7.18 16.31
C HIS A 122 -6.12 -6.24 16.33
N PHE A 123 -5.63 -5.94 17.53
CA PHE A 123 -4.43 -5.15 17.71
C PHE A 123 -3.18 -6.03 17.58
N ALA A 124 -2.23 -5.58 16.79
CA ALA A 124 -0.89 -6.13 16.68
C ALA A 124 0.12 -5.00 16.78
N GLY A 125 1.24 -5.25 17.43
CA GLY A 125 2.29 -4.25 17.55
C GLY A 125 3.63 -4.91 17.80
N GLY A 126 4.68 -4.19 17.49
CA GLY A 126 6.04 -4.68 17.61
C GLY A 126 7.03 -3.55 17.80
N LEU A 127 8.22 -3.93 18.24
CA LEU A 127 9.37 -3.06 18.32
C LEU A 127 10.55 -3.72 17.62
N SER A 128 11.39 -2.91 17.00
CA SER A 128 12.58 -3.34 16.30
C SER A 128 13.71 -2.38 16.64
N TYR A 129 14.90 -2.91 16.89
CA TYR A 129 16.07 -2.11 17.21
C TYR A 129 17.09 -2.18 16.08
N ARG A 130 17.44 -1.02 15.53
CA ARG A 130 18.41 -0.84 14.47
C ARG A 130 19.75 -0.40 15.06
N PHE A 131 20.78 -1.20 14.83
CA PHE A 131 22.16 -0.86 15.14
C PHE A 131 22.90 -0.47 13.86
N TYR A 132 23.67 0.61 13.91
CA TYR A 132 24.55 1.03 12.81
C TYR A 132 25.97 0.55 13.12
N LEU A 133 26.54 -0.29 12.24
CA LEU A 133 27.96 -0.60 12.32
C LEU A 133 28.77 0.60 11.85
N LYS A 134 29.63 1.12 12.72
CA LYS A 134 30.59 2.17 12.37
C LYS A 134 31.74 1.52 11.62
N ASN A 135 31.77 1.66 10.29
CA ASN A 135 32.91 1.22 9.49
C ASN A 135 34.08 2.19 9.76
N GLN A 136 35.11 1.72 10.46
CA GLN A 136 36.38 2.43 10.54
C GLN A 136 37.23 2.02 9.33
N ALA A 137 36.99 2.68 8.19
CA ALA A 137 37.97 2.68 7.11
C ALA A 137 39.05 3.70 7.50
N HIS A 138 40.21 3.19 7.87
CA HIS A 138 41.41 3.93 8.23
C HIS A 138 42.31 4.12 7.00
#